data_AF-A0A954VRV5-F1
#
_entry.id   AF-A0A954VRV5-F1
#
_cell.length_a   1.000
_cell.length_b   1.000
_cell.length_c   1.000
_cell.angle_alpha   90.00
_cell.angle_beta   90.00
_cell.angle_gamma   90.00
#
_symmetry.space_group_name_H-M   'P 1'
#
loop_
_entity.id
_entity.type
_entity.pdbx_description
1 polymer ?
#
loop_
_entity_poly.entity_id
_entity_poly.type
_entity_poly.pdbx_seq_one_letter_code
_entity_poly.pdbx_strand_id
1 'polypeptide(L)'
;MTGFSRKLTQLIQSVFGRKPRACSTAISRDALRNELALHSLPANRFRRLEARRVLDASFSFDGIDALTLSNFNGGTASLDISVDGGLSQFVFTLDSGVWNGAVTPGFLGLSTSTLRVDLSLFLDGGDSLDLQVLDSNAIGLDVVIGGQVDLPDSPTNGSFLIDIDGDVSIAAAINTFGNSLTINAGGNVSSLVGGVITTSDVVDSGLASGAVSITAGGFIDLADLLDTSGADDLTPGATGSSAGQIDLTTIDGSITVDQIDATGGDATGPGSTDGGSGGIITIISGDLGADDTNSVILNGTIATSGGNGDNIGAGGNIQITSDADIAYNAAISTGGGDVDFNAAGAINGAAFTITTSPPVDSGIDSGIVTMNAVTGITLLGDIDTAGADDSASGATAGAGGQITLLTTNGSLQVAGLNAIGGDATGGGGTNGGAGGDISLTAGDVGADELFNIVLTGTINTLGGSGSSNGTSGTISIDADNNLTVNGLVDAGSANVLIVAGGNVTQTAALAGDGLALIVAGTTTLTNPANSFATLAINNGDLTRYVTSGGLSVGSVTVGVTTVTGLNSSDDDVMLTTGGDLTFDEAVSLGLGNLYLIVVGNVSQT
;
A
#
# COMPACT_ATOMS: atom_id res chain seq x y z
N MET A 1 -34.50 39.60 67.05
CA MET A 1 -34.01 40.13 68.34
C MET A 1 -32.49 40.00 68.32
N THR A 2 -31.78 41.04 67.86
CA THR A 2 -30.96 41.96 68.69
C THR A 2 -29.80 41.20 69.37
N GLY A 3 -28.53 41.28 68.95
CA GLY A 3 -27.77 42.47 68.55
C GLY A 3 -27.39 43.29 69.80
N PHE A 4 -26.09 43.44 70.07
CA PHE A 4 -25.36 44.48 70.86
C PHE A 4 -24.06 43.84 71.38
N SER A 5 -22.86 44.04 70.81
CA SER A 5 -22.09 45.29 70.63
C SER A 5 -21.96 46.11 71.91
N ARG A 6 -20.76 46.13 72.51
CA ARG A 6 -20.02 47.30 73.00
C ARG A 6 -18.97 46.88 74.04
N LYS A 7 -17.70 47.01 73.67
CA LYS A 7 -16.75 47.92 74.37
C LYS A 7 -15.41 47.85 73.66
N LEU A 8 -15.33 48.63 72.58
CA LEU A 8 -14.09 49.18 72.06
C LEU A 8 -14.15 50.69 72.32
N THR A 9 -12.98 51.26 72.59
CA THR A 9 -12.59 52.68 72.51
C THR A 9 -12.33 53.38 73.84
N GLN A 10 -11.03 53.63 74.03
CA GLN A 10 -10.33 54.70 74.77
C GLN A 10 -9.51 54.24 75.98
N LEU A 11 -8.27 54.69 76.21
CA LEU A 11 -7.27 55.44 75.43
C LEU A 11 -6.02 55.50 76.36
N ILE A 12 -4.87 55.06 75.85
CA ILE A 12 -3.49 55.58 76.03
C ILE A 12 -3.04 56.13 77.41
N GLN A 13 -1.88 55.56 77.84
CA GLN A 13 -0.83 56.10 78.73
C GLN A 13 -1.01 56.08 80.26
N SER A 14 -0.23 55.20 80.91
CA SER A 14 0.54 55.55 82.12
C SER A 14 1.56 54.44 82.50
N VAL A 15 2.82 54.69 82.14
CA VAL A 15 4.04 54.44 82.94
C VAL A 15 4.50 52.99 83.23
N PHE A 16 5.40 52.52 82.36
CA PHE A 16 6.65 51.76 82.59
C PHE A 16 6.78 50.78 83.77
N GLY A 17 7.17 49.53 83.46
CA GLY A 17 7.92 48.71 84.42
C GLY A 17 8.17 47.23 84.09
N ARG A 18 9.07 46.96 83.14
CA ARG A 18 9.87 45.71 82.95
C ARG A 18 9.24 44.47 82.28
N LYS A 19 9.69 44.23 81.04
CA LYS A 19 9.77 42.94 80.32
C LYS A 19 10.94 42.08 80.83
N PRO A 20 10.87 40.74 80.76
CA PRO A 20 11.97 39.90 80.31
C PRO A 20 11.86 39.58 78.81
N ARG A 21 13.02 39.29 78.23
CA ARG A 21 13.31 39.21 76.79
C ARG A 21 12.66 37.97 76.15
N ALA A 22 11.95 38.19 75.05
CA ALA A 22 11.75 37.21 73.99
C ALA A 22 12.08 37.90 72.67
N CYS A 23 13.01 37.29 71.93
CA CYS A 23 13.42 37.71 70.60
C CYS A 23 12.27 37.38 69.64
N SER A 24 11.47 38.38 69.24
CA SER A 24 10.60 38.27 68.06
C SER A 24 11.16 39.19 67.00
N THR A 25 11.87 38.63 66.03
CA THR A 25 12.16 39.33 64.78
C THR A 25 10.83 39.40 64.02
N ALA A 26 10.23 40.58 64.01
CA ALA A 26 9.16 40.90 63.10
C ALA A 26 9.71 40.82 61.67
N ILE A 27 9.24 39.86 60.88
CA ILE A 27 9.30 39.95 59.43
C ILE A 27 8.30 41.05 59.07
N SER A 28 8.81 42.22 58.71
CA SER A 28 7.98 43.31 58.23
C SER A 28 7.32 42.89 56.91
N ARG A 29 6.13 43.43 56.67
CA ARG A 29 5.28 43.26 55.48
C ARG A 29 5.92 43.73 54.16
N ASP A 30 7.22 43.98 54.14
CA ASP A 30 8.02 44.37 52.97
C ASP A 30 8.87 43.22 52.40
N ALA A 31 8.78 41.99 52.94
CA ALA A 31 9.46 40.80 52.42
C ALA A 31 8.59 39.94 51.47
N LEU A 32 7.40 40.43 51.08
CA LEU A 32 6.44 39.70 50.23
C LEU A 32 6.04 40.50 48.97
N ARG A 33 6.94 41.37 48.50
CA ARG A 33 6.85 42.09 47.21
C ARG A 33 8.10 41.91 46.34
N ASN A 34 8.68 40.70 46.38
CA ASN A 34 9.40 40.15 45.24
C ASN A 34 8.51 39.08 44.58
N GLU A 35 7.26 39.45 44.30
CA GLU A 35 6.65 38.95 43.07
C GLU A 35 7.49 39.55 41.94
N LEU A 36 7.99 38.65 41.12
CA LEU A 36 8.79 38.87 39.94
C LEU A 36 7.97 39.71 38.95
N ALA A 37 7.88 41.01 39.19
CA ALA A 37 7.44 41.97 38.20
C ALA A 37 8.51 41.95 37.11
N LEU A 38 8.27 41.15 36.07
CA LEU A 38 8.92 41.26 34.78
C LEU A 38 8.68 42.69 34.29
N HIS A 39 9.56 43.60 34.69
CA HIS A 39 9.76 44.85 33.98
C HIS A 39 10.14 44.47 32.55
N SER A 40 9.43 45.04 31.57
CA SER A 40 9.76 45.03 30.17
C SER A 40 11.28 45.16 29.97
N LEU A 41 11.95 44.04 29.74
CA LEU A 41 13.36 44.04 29.39
C LEU A 41 13.44 44.32 27.89
N PRO A 42 14.32 45.23 27.43
CA PRO A 42 14.49 45.48 26.02
C PRO A 42 14.98 44.21 25.31
N ALA A 43 14.46 43.98 24.11
CA ALA A 43 14.47 42.75 23.29
C ALA A 43 15.83 42.01 23.06
N ASN A 44 16.95 42.49 23.59
CA ASN A 44 18.30 42.06 23.19
C ASN A 44 19.13 41.33 24.27
N ARG A 45 18.53 40.80 25.35
CA ARG A 45 19.31 40.22 26.48
C ARG A 45 18.91 38.84 27.02
N PHE A 46 18.17 38.00 26.29
CA PHE A 46 18.18 36.56 26.57
C PHE A 46 19.27 35.90 25.70
N ARG A 47 20.50 35.79 26.21
CA ARG A 47 21.62 35.17 25.45
C ARG A 47 22.17 33.88 26.01
N ARG A 48 21.70 33.38 27.16
CA ARG A 48 22.05 32.04 27.68
C ARG A 48 21.29 31.73 28.97
N LEU A 49 20.45 30.71 28.95
CA LEU A 49 20.05 29.99 30.16
C LEU A 49 21.03 28.82 30.29
N GLU A 50 21.90 28.84 31.30
CA GLU A 50 22.80 27.70 31.56
C GLU A 50 22.05 26.59 32.30
N ALA A 51 22.24 25.37 31.81
CA ALA A 51 21.48 24.16 32.10
C ALA A 51 21.38 23.79 33.60
N ARG A 52 20.30 23.06 33.92
CA ARG A 52 19.97 22.36 35.20
C ARG A 52 18.92 22.98 36.12
N ARG A 53 17.84 23.52 35.58
CA ARG A 53 16.57 23.60 36.33
C ARG A 53 15.43 23.14 35.46
N VAL A 54 14.69 22.14 35.95
CA VAL A 54 13.36 21.78 35.45
C VAL A 54 12.53 23.06 35.44
N LEU A 55 12.12 23.49 34.25
CA LEU A 55 11.34 24.71 34.06
C LEU A 55 9.91 24.29 33.71
N ASP A 56 9.05 24.21 34.73
CA ASP A 56 7.61 24.36 34.54
C ASP A 56 7.33 25.86 34.41
N ALA A 57 7.45 26.41 33.19
CA ALA A 57 7.15 27.81 32.95
C ALA A 57 6.51 28.01 31.58
N SER A 58 5.35 28.67 31.56
CA SER A 58 4.79 29.25 30.34
C SER A 58 5.58 30.52 29.99
N PHE A 59 6.16 30.55 28.80
CA PHE A 59 6.80 31.75 28.27
C PHE A 59 5.84 32.43 27.29
N SER A 60 5.64 33.73 27.48
CA SER A 60 4.95 34.59 26.51
C SER A 60 5.97 35.57 25.97
N PHE A 61 6.18 35.53 24.66
CA PHE A 61 7.11 36.40 23.95
C PHE A 61 6.32 37.38 23.08
N ASP A 62 6.57 38.68 23.25
CA ASP A 62 6.08 39.73 22.35
C ASP A 62 7.25 40.14 21.44
N GLY A 63 7.14 39.84 20.14
CA GLY A 63 8.09 40.34 19.13
C GLY A 63 9.42 39.60 18.98
N ILE A 64 9.49 38.29 19.25
CA ILE A 64 10.72 37.49 19.04
C ILE A 64 10.63 36.70 17.73
N ASP A 65 11.55 36.96 16.80
CA ASP A 65 11.62 36.31 15.49
C ASP A 65 12.20 34.87 15.53
N ALA A 66 12.95 34.52 16.60
CA ALA A 66 13.53 33.18 16.76
C ALA A 66 13.82 32.81 18.23
N LEU A 67 13.50 31.57 18.61
CA LEU A 67 13.86 30.96 19.88
C LEU A 67 14.69 29.69 19.62
N THR A 68 15.93 29.66 20.12
CA THR A 68 16.79 28.47 20.07
C THR A 68 16.91 27.88 21.46
N LEU A 69 16.52 26.61 21.62
CA LEU A 69 16.73 25.86 22.85
C LEU A 69 17.81 24.80 22.63
N SER A 70 18.84 24.78 23.47
CA SER A 70 19.86 23.73 23.52
C SER A 70 19.83 23.02 24.87
N ASN A 71 19.78 21.69 24.87
CA ASN A 71 19.83 20.83 26.06
C ASN A 71 18.69 21.06 27.08
N PHE A 72 17.45 20.75 26.71
CA PHE A 72 16.34 20.67 27.67
C PHE A 72 16.32 19.27 28.32
N ASN A 73 16.13 19.23 29.64
CA ASN A 73 15.92 17.99 30.38
C ASN A 73 14.55 18.16 31.07
N GLY A 74 13.51 17.75 30.35
CA GLY A 74 12.13 17.81 30.82
C GLY A 74 11.90 16.63 31.74
N GLY A 75 11.24 16.85 32.88
CA GLY A 75 10.50 15.73 33.46
C GLY A 75 9.30 15.40 32.56
N THR A 76 8.23 14.87 33.14
CA THR A 76 6.91 14.74 32.49
C THR A 76 6.22 16.09 32.22
N ALA A 77 6.97 17.16 31.94
CA ALA A 77 6.50 18.53 31.83
C ALA A 77 6.42 18.96 30.36
N SER A 78 5.26 19.46 29.93
CA SER A 78 5.05 20.04 28.60
C SER A 78 5.76 21.38 28.47
N LEU A 79 6.33 21.65 27.29
CA LEU A 79 6.89 22.96 26.94
C LEU A 79 5.86 23.74 26.12
N ASP A 80 4.91 24.40 26.78
CA ASP A 80 3.93 25.22 26.08
C ASP A 80 4.52 26.59 25.72
N ILE A 81 4.63 26.88 24.42
CA ILE A 81 5.10 28.16 23.89
C ILE A 81 3.91 28.91 23.29
N SER A 82 3.40 29.91 24.01
CA SER A 82 2.35 30.80 23.50
C SER A 82 2.98 32.07 22.93
N VAL A 83 2.68 32.36 21.67
CA VAL A 83 3.17 33.54 20.97
C VAL A 83 1.96 34.43 20.70
N ASP A 84 1.94 35.61 21.33
CA ASP A 84 0.89 36.61 21.15
C ASP A 84 1.44 37.74 20.28
N GLY A 85 0.79 38.00 19.14
CA GLY A 85 1.14 39.09 18.22
C GLY A 85 1.51 38.56 16.83
N GLY A 86 0.97 39.20 15.78
CA GLY A 86 1.08 38.81 14.38
C GLY A 86 2.51 38.85 13.82
N LEU A 87 3.34 37.92 14.27
CA LEU A 87 4.65 37.62 13.72
C LEU A 87 4.47 36.82 12.43
N SER A 88 5.18 37.24 11.38
CA SER A 88 5.10 36.60 10.06
C SER A 88 5.92 35.31 9.95
N GLN A 89 6.77 35.01 10.94
CA GLN A 89 7.62 33.82 11.01
C GLN A 89 8.17 33.67 12.44
N PHE A 90 7.88 32.56 13.12
CA PHE A 90 8.54 32.15 14.35
C PHE A 90 9.41 30.92 14.05
N VAL A 91 10.74 31.08 14.09
CA VAL A 91 11.67 29.95 13.94
C VAL A 91 12.01 29.40 15.33
N PHE A 92 11.50 28.21 15.62
CA PHE A 92 11.92 27.44 16.79
C PHE A 92 12.94 26.41 16.35
N THR A 93 14.19 26.57 16.80
CA THR A 93 15.27 25.63 16.49
C THR A 93 15.57 24.81 17.74
N LEU A 94 15.38 23.50 17.64
CA LEU A 94 15.96 22.53 18.56
C LEU A 94 17.44 22.38 18.19
N ASP A 95 18.34 22.84 19.06
CA ASP A 95 19.78 22.71 18.87
C ASP A 95 20.26 21.36 19.46
N SER A 96 21.46 20.93 19.05
CA SER A 96 22.08 19.66 19.45
C SER A 96 22.06 19.47 20.98
N GLY A 97 21.55 18.33 21.41
CA GLY A 97 21.45 17.99 22.82
C GLY A 97 20.73 16.67 23.05
N VAL A 98 20.91 16.10 24.24
CA VAL A 98 20.12 14.96 24.72
C VAL A 98 18.84 15.53 25.35
N TRP A 99 17.69 15.19 24.78
CA TRP A 99 16.37 15.58 25.28
C TRP A 99 15.78 14.39 26.04
N ASN A 100 15.48 14.61 27.32
CA ASN A 100 14.95 13.59 28.23
C ASN A 100 13.51 13.96 28.62
N GLY A 101 12.61 12.97 28.61
CA GLY A 101 11.18 13.10 28.92
C GLY A 101 10.28 13.31 27.70
N ALA A 102 9.01 12.89 27.80
CA ALA A 102 7.97 13.21 26.82
C ALA A 102 7.79 14.74 26.70
N VAL A 103 8.15 15.30 25.54
CA VAL A 103 7.98 16.72 25.23
C VAL A 103 6.78 16.84 24.28
N THR A 104 5.72 17.49 24.75
CA THR A 104 4.60 17.97 23.92
C THR A 104 4.72 19.49 23.83
N PRO A 105 5.38 20.06 22.81
CA PRO A 105 5.42 21.50 22.65
C PRO A 105 4.11 21.99 22.02
N GLY A 106 3.22 22.59 22.81
CA GLY A 106 2.03 23.24 22.28
C GLY A 106 2.32 24.67 21.82
N PHE A 107 2.04 24.98 20.55
CA PHE A 107 2.09 26.35 20.02
C PHE A 107 0.67 26.93 19.90
N LEU A 108 0.43 28.11 20.49
CA LEU A 108 -0.85 28.83 20.42
C LEU A 108 -0.62 30.26 19.90
N GLY A 109 -1.39 30.69 18.89
CA GLY A 109 -1.50 32.11 18.48
C GLY A 109 -0.68 32.56 17.25
N LEU A 110 -0.13 31.65 16.46
CA LEU A 110 0.73 31.98 15.30
C LEU A 110 -0.09 32.16 14.02
N SER A 111 0.19 33.22 13.23
CA SER A 111 -0.60 33.55 12.03
C SER A 111 0.04 33.20 10.68
N THR A 112 1.33 32.82 10.61
CA THR A 112 2.04 32.29 9.41
C THR A 112 3.44 31.73 9.77
N SER A 113 3.56 30.81 10.73
CA SER A 113 4.90 30.39 11.21
C SER A 113 5.40 29.09 10.57
N THR A 114 6.71 28.92 10.50
CA THR A 114 7.36 27.67 10.07
C THR A 114 8.17 27.13 11.23
N LEU A 115 7.81 25.95 11.75
CA LEU A 115 8.66 25.21 12.69
C LEU A 115 9.77 24.52 11.90
N ARG A 116 11.04 24.85 12.18
CA ARG A 116 12.20 24.25 11.50
C ARG A 116 13.02 23.40 12.46
N VAL A 117 13.11 22.11 12.17
CA VAL A 117 14.06 21.20 12.83
C VAL A 117 15.31 21.15 11.96
N ASP A 118 16.27 22.05 12.21
CA ASP A 118 17.45 22.25 11.34
C ASP A 118 18.70 21.44 11.77
N LEU A 119 18.65 20.68 12.87
CA LEU A 119 19.81 19.92 13.39
C LEU A 119 19.40 18.58 14.03
N SER A 120 20.35 17.63 14.10
CA SER A 120 20.14 16.28 14.65
C SER A 120 19.52 16.28 16.05
N LEU A 121 18.30 15.74 16.15
CA LEU A 121 17.60 15.50 17.41
C LEU A 121 17.94 14.08 17.90
N PHE A 122 18.38 13.96 19.17
CA PHE A 122 18.57 12.69 19.86
C PHE A 122 17.70 12.67 21.12
N LEU A 123 16.72 11.76 21.19
CA LEU A 123 15.92 11.53 22.40
C LEU A 123 16.55 10.37 23.20
N ASP A 124 16.47 10.36 24.54
CA ASP A 124 16.97 9.23 25.34
C ASP A 124 15.86 8.29 25.84
N GLY A 125 15.77 7.11 25.24
CA GLY A 125 15.12 5.90 25.77
C GLY A 125 13.67 6.01 26.28
N GLY A 126 12.71 5.76 25.39
CA GLY A 126 11.38 5.26 25.75
C GLY A 126 10.18 6.19 25.54
N ASP A 127 10.38 7.40 25.02
CA ASP A 127 9.32 8.42 24.93
C ASP A 127 8.87 8.72 23.49
N SER A 128 7.58 8.98 23.32
CA SER A 128 7.01 9.56 22.10
C SER A 128 7.41 11.03 21.98
N LEU A 129 7.84 11.45 20.79
CA LEU A 129 7.94 12.86 20.43
C LEU A 129 6.65 13.26 19.74
N ASP A 130 5.90 14.16 20.36
CA ASP A 130 4.66 14.66 19.81
C ASP A 130 4.82 16.15 19.47
N LEU A 131 4.81 16.46 18.18
CA LEU A 131 4.75 17.81 17.66
C LEU A 131 3.29 18.13 17.32
N GLN A 132 2.53 18.55 18.33
CA GLN A 132 1.14 18.93 18.18
C GLN A 132 0.95 20.45 18.18
N VAL A 133 0.27 20.97 17.17
CA VAL A 133 -0.16 22.37 17.12
C VAL A 133 -1.66 22.43 17.23
N LEU A 134 -2.15 22.84 18.40
CA LEU A 134 -3.58 23.05 18.64
C LEU A 134 -3.99 24.45 18.17
N ASP A 135 -4.02 24.71 16.86
CA ASP A 135 -4.64 25.94 16.35
C ASP A 135 -6.14 25.73 16.09
N SER A 136 -6.92 26.81 16.27
CA SER A 136 -8.37 26.87 16.03
C SER A 136 -8.72 27.77 14.84
N ASN A 137 -7.72 28.32 14.13
CA ASN A 137 -7.89 29.41 13.17
C ASN A 137 -7.26 29.17 11.78
N ALA A 138 -7.26 27.96 11.21
CA ALA A 138 -7.21 27.72 9.75
C ALA A 138 -6.09 28.41 8.91
N ILE A 139 -5.04 28.98 9.53
CA ILE A 139 -3.84 29.49 8.85
C ILE A 139 -2.65 28.70 9.38
N GLY A 140 -2.51 27.50 8.83
CA GLY A 140 -1.70 26.41 9.37
C GLY A 140 -0.22 26.74 9.53
N LEU A 141 0.37 26.23 10.61
CA LEU A 141 1.81 26.20 10.82
C LEU A 141 2.43 25.18 9.85
N ASP A 142 3.45 25.57 9.10
CA ASP A 142 4.24 24.62 8.31
C ASP A 142 5.35 24.01 9.17
N VAL A 143 5.66 22.73 8.96
CA VAL A 143 6.81 22.05 9.56
C VAL A 143 7.82 21.72 8.48
N VAL A 144 9.08 22.09 8.71
CA VAL A 144 10.21 21.70 7.86
C VAL A 144 11.22 20.92 8.68
N ILE A 145 11.48 19.68 8.27
CA ILE A 145 12.57 18.85 8.79
C ILE A 145 13.79 19.10 7.90
N GLY A 146 14.62 20.05 8.29
CA GLY A 146 15.82 20.47 7.56
C GLY A 146 17.08 19.70 7.94
N GLY A 147 17.10 19.08 9.12
CA GLY A 147 18.17 18.22 9.61
C GLY A 147 17.67 16.81 9.94
N GLN A 148 18.58 15.85 9.98
CA GLN A 148 18.27 14.45 10.29
C GLN A 148 17.57 14.32 11.67
N VAL A 149 16.57 13.46 11.80
CA VAL A 149 15.90 13.16 13.07
C VAL A 149 16.15 11.71 13.44
N ASP A 150 16.76 11.45 14.60
CA ASP A 150 17.04 10.10 15.09
C ASP A 150 16.32 9.87 16.44
N LEU A 151 15.35 8.96 16.46
CA LEU A 151 14.78 8.50 17.73
C LEU A 151 15.67 7.40 18.33
N PRO A 152 15.69 7.23 19.66
CA PRO A 152 16.33 6.10 20.29
C PRO A 152 15.52 4.82 20.02
N ASP A 153 16.23 3.72 19.89
CA ASP A 153 15.65 2.38 20.02
C ASP A 153 14.84 2.30 21.33
N SER A 154 13.57 1.90 21.21
CA SER A 154 12.62 1.80 22.31
C SER A 154 12.15 0.34 22.42
N PRO A 155 12.36 -0.34 23.56
CA PRO A 155 11.88 -1.72 23.75
C PRO A 155 10.34 -1.82 23.86
N THR A 156 9.62 -0.72 23.64
CA THR A 156 8.16 -0.60 23.75
C THR A 156 7.48 0.01 22.52
N ASN A 157 8.22 0.29 21.43
CA ASN A 157 7.73 0.95 20.21
C ASN A 157 6.96 2.26 20.51
N GLY A 158 7.70 3.33 20.77
CA GLY A 158 7.16 4.68 20.89
C GLY A 158 6.70 5.26 19.54
N SER A 159 6.37 6.55 19.52
CA SER A 159 5.86 7.20 18.31
C SER A 159 6.48 8.58 18.08
N PHE A 160 6.77 8.93 16.84
CA PHE A 160 6.98 10.30 16.38
C PHE A 160 5.70 10.79 15.73
N LEU A 161 5.04 11.78 16.34
CA LEU A 161 3.80 12.37 15.85
C LEU A 161 4.07 13.81 15.38
N ILE A 162 3.57 14.13 14.18
CA ILE A 162 3.46 15.49 13.66
C ILE A 162 1.98 15.72 13.39
N ASP A 163 1.36 16.63 14.11
CA ASP A 163 -0.07 16.97 13.99
C ASP A 163 -0.21 18.48 13.82
N ILE A 164 -0.44 18.91 12.57
CA ILE A 164 -0.44 20.32 12.16
C ILE A 164 -1.54 20.61 11.14
N ASP A 165 -1.98 21.87 11.08
CA ASP A 165 -2.93 22.34 10.05
C ASP A 165 -2.27 22.74 8.71
N GLY A 166 -0.94 22.91 8.67
CA GLY A 166 -0.19 23.38 7.49
C GLY A 166 0.55 22.27 6.74
N ASP A 167 1.58 22.65 5.98
CA ASP A 167 2.40 21.73 5.18
C ASP A 167 3.51 21.07 6.02
N VAL A 168 3.85 19.81 5.71
CA VAL A 168 5.07 19.15 6.19
C VAL A 168 6.05 18.96 5.04
N SER A 169 7.29 19.44 5.21
CA SER A 169 8.38 19.25 4.26
C SER A 169 9.57 18.54 4.92
N ILE A 170 9.99 17.43 4.32
CA ILE A 170 11.06 16.56 4.83
C ILE A 170 12.25 16.70 3.89
N ALA A 171 13.25 17.49 4.30
CA ALA A 171 14.46 17.73 3.52
C ALA A 171 15.67 16.89 3.96
N ALA A 172 15.52 16.14 5.05
CA ALA A 172 16.56 15.29 5.63
C ALA A 172 15.93 14.05 6.27
N ALA A 173 16.77 13.03 6.50
CA ALA A 173 16.29 11.71 6.91
C ALA A 173 15.59 11.70 8.29
N ILE A 174 14.57 10.85 8.43
CA ILE A 174 13.91 10.52 9.69
C ILE A 174 14.19 9.05 9.98
N ASN A 175 14.94 8.75 11.04
CA ASN A 175 15.22 7.39 11.50
C ASN A 175 14.55 7.18 12.86
N THR A 176 13.60 6.25 12.93
CA THR A 176 12.85 6.04 14.16
C THR A 176 13.25 4.78 14.92
N PHE A 177 14.01 3.85 14.32
CA PHE A 177 14.51 2.63 14.98
C PHE A 177 13.42 1.86 15.74
N GLY A 178 12.46 1.29 15.01
CA GLY A 178 11.34 0.51 15.57
C GLY A 178 10.15 1.34 16.10
N ASN A 179 10.32 2.66 16.29
CA ASN A 179 9.22 3.54 16.68
C ASN A 179 8.32 3.90 15.49
N SER A 180 7.02 4.06 15.69
CA SER A 180 6.11 4.45 14.59
C SER A 180 6.23 5.93 14.24
N LEU A 181 5.99 6.30 12.99
CA LEU A 181 5.85 7.67 12.51
C LEU A 181 4.39 7.95 12.15
N THR A 182 3.84 9.05 12.64
CA THR A 182 2.53 9.54 12.23
C THR A 182 2.64 11.01 11.84
N ILE A 183 2.18 11.35 10.64
CA ILE A 183 2.09 12.72 10.14
C ILE A 183 0.62 12.98 9.78
N ASN A 184 0.02 13.96 10.43
CA ASN A 184 -1.28 14.50 10.11
C ASN A 184 -1.09 15.97 9.75
N ALA A 185 -1.19 16.29 8.46
CA ALA A 185 -1.02 17.61 7.91
C ALA A 185 -2.34 18.10 7.32
N GLY A 186 -2.83 19.27 7.73
CA GLY A 186 -3.95 19.93 7.07
C GLY A 186 -3.61 20.43 5.67
N GLY A 187 -2.32 20.59 5.36
CA GLY A 187 -1.78 20.90 4.04
C GLY A 187 -1.18 19.69 3.32
N ASN A 188 -0.07 19.92 2.61
CA ASN A 188 0.66 18.91 1.83
C ASN A 188 1.73 18.22 2.68
N VAL A 189 2.12 17.01 2.29
CA VAL A 189 3.31 16.34 2.83
C VAL A 189 4.28 16.08 1.68
N SER A 190 5.50 16.58 1.79
CA SER A 190 6.52 16.43 0.73
C SER A 190 7.86 16.00 1.30
N SER A 191 8.61 15.17 0.58
CA SER A 191 10.03 14.95 0.83
C SER A 191 10.88 15.41 -0.35
N LEU A 192 12.07 15.92 -0.05
CA LEU A 192 13.11 16.22 -1.04
C LEU A 192 14.10 15.06 -1.11
N VAL A 193 14.97 15.07 -2.13
CA VAL A 193 16.10 14.12 -2.22
C VAL A 193 16.95 14.18 -0.94
N GLY A 194 17.11 13.05 -0.25
CA GLY A 194 17.73 12.95 1.08
C GLY A 194 16.75 12.95 2.26
N GLY A 195 15.45 13.13 2.00
CA GLY A 195 14.34 13.02 2.96
C GLY A 195 13.84 11.59 3.15
N VAL A 196 14.77 10.64 3.28
CA VAL A 196 14.49 9.21 3.51
C VAL A 196 13.77 9.04 4.85
N ILE A 197 12.74 8.19 4.89
CA ILE A 197 12.05 7.84 6.13
C ILE A 197 12.34 6.38 6.42
N THR A 198 12.97 6.09 7.56
CA THR A 198 13.27 4.73 7.99
C THR A 198 12.73 4.49 9.40
N THR A 199 11.93 3.44 9.53
CA THR A 199 11.40 2.97 10.83
C THR A 199 11.81 1.55 11.18
N SER A 200 12.66 0.95 10.32
CA SER A 200 13.29 -0.34 10.56
C SER A 200 13.92 -0.36 11.94
N ASP A 201 13.67 -1.44 12.69
CA ASP A 201 14.25 -1.61 14.01
C ASP A 201 15.75 -1.94 13.95
N VAL A 202 16.40 -2.03 15.11
CA VAL A 202 17.80 -2.44 15.19
C VAL A 202 17.96 -3.94 14.94
N VAL A 203 19.02 -4.31 14.21
CA VAL A 203 19.41 -5.71 13.96
C VAL A 203 19.53 -6.48 15.28
N ASP A 204 19.09 -7.75 15.27
CA ASP A 204 19.06 -8.68 16.40
C ASP A 204 18.13 -8.25 17.56
N SER A 205 17.18 -7.33 17.34
CA SER A 205 16.22 -6.95 18.38
C SER A 205 15.13 -8.01 18.60
N GLY A 206 14.71 -8.68 17.53
CA GLY A 206 13.52 -9.53 17.49
C GLY A 206 12.20 -8.77 17.69
N LEU A 207 12.21 -7.43 17.60
CA LEU A 207 11.02 -6.57 17.71
C LEU A 207 10.62 -6.04 16.34
N ALA A 208 9.32 -5.90 16.10
CA ALA A 208 8.80 -5.41 14.83
C ALA A 208 9.19 -3.95 14.57
N SER A 209 9.41 -3.62 13.30
CA SER A 209 9.66 -2.27 12.82
C SER A 209 8.44 -1.36 13.01
N GLY A 210 8.69 -0.05 13.05
CA GLY A 210 7.64 0.95 13.29
C GLY A 210 6.69 1.09 12.10
N ALA A 211 5.42 1.41 12.37
CA ALA A 211 4.47 1.73 11.31
C ALA A 211 4.64 3.18 10.84
N VAL A 212 4.27 3.47 9.59
CA VAL A 212 4.22 4.85 9.05
C VAL A 212 2.80 5.16 8.61
N SER A 213 2.23 6.23 9.16
CA SER A 213 0.92 6.75 8.77
C SER A 213 1.05 8.21 8.37
N ILE A 214 0.73 8.55 7.12
CA ILE A 214 0.75 9.92 6.62
C ILE A 214 -0.64 10.27 6.09
N THR A 215 -1.24 11.29 6.69
CA THR A 215 -2.48 11.91 6.23
C THR A 215 -2.22 13.36 5.85
N ALA A 216 -2.60 13.74 4.63
CA ALA A 216 -2.47 15.10 4.12
C ALA A 216 -3.83 15.66 3.69
N GLY A 217 -4.08 16.94 3.94
CA GLY A 217 -5.21 17.65 3.39
C GLY A 217 -5.10 17.82 1.88
N GLY A 218 -3.89 18.13 1.40
CA GLY A 218 -3.53 18.23 -0.01
C GLY A 218 -2.82 16.97 -0.53
N PHE A 219 -1.71 17.15 -1.24
CA PHE A 219 -0.96 16.04 -1.84
C PHE A 219 0.07 15.39 -0.89
N ILE A 220 0.46 14.15 -1.21
CA ILE A 220 1.66 13.48 -0.67
C ILE A 220 2.66 13.28 -1.81
N ASP A 221 3.88 13.79 -1.68
CA ASP A 221 4.98 13.60 -2.65
C ASP A 221 6.25 13.14 -1.94
N LEU A 222 6.54 11.84 -1.99
CA LEU A 222 7.73 11.25 -1.36
C LEU A 222 8.77 10.93 -2.44
N ALA A 223 9.78 11.79 -2.55
CA ALA A 223 10.79 11.74 -3.61
C ALA A 223 11.95 10.76 -3.36
N ASP A 224 11.94 10.02 -2.25
CA ASP A 224 13.00 9.11 -1.83
C ASP A 224 12.41 7.88 -1.11
N LEU A 225 13.25 7.00 -0.58
CA LEU A 225 12.84 5.77 0.08
C LEU A 225 12.00 6.01 1.35
N LEU A 226 10.89 5.29 1.44
CA LEU A 226 10.13 5.02 2.65
C LEU A 226 10.36 3.55 3.07
N ASP A 227 11.07 3.35 4.16
CA ASP A 227 11.54 2.06 4.65
C ASP A 227 10.94 1.72 6.02
N THR A 228 10.14 0.68 6.06
CA THR A 228 9.59 0.07 7.27
C THR A 228 10.02 -1.39 7.40
N SER A 229 11.03 -1.81 6.63
CA SER A 229 11.49 -3.18 6.56
C SER A 229 11.83 -3.73 7.94
N GLY A 230 11.58 -5.02 8.14
CA GLY A 230 11.97 -5.74 9.33
C GLY A 230 13.49 -5.79 9.46
N ALA A 231 13.98 -5.62 10.69
CA ALA A 231 15.38 -5.85 11.01
C ALA A 231 15.75 -7.35 10.94
N ASP A 232 16.95 -7.64 10.43
CA ASP A 232 17.51 -8.99 10.41
C ASP A 232 17.81 -9.49 11.84
N ASP A 233 17.72 -10.80 12.06
CA ASP A 233 18.14 -11.49 13.29
C ASP A 233 19.14 -12.63 12.98
N LEU A 234 20.37 -12.46 13.48
CA LEU A 234 21.49 -13.37 13.30
C LEU A 234 21.66 -14.33 14.48
N THR A 235 20.78 -14.26 15.49
CA THR A 235 20.92 -15.02 16.74
C THR A 235 20.49 -16.49 16.61
N PRO A 236 20.97 -17.41 17.48
CA PRO A 236 20.58 -18.82 17.39
C PRO A 236 19.08 -19.04 17.64
N GLY A 237 18.39 -19.65 16.68
CA GLY A 237 16.92 -19.81 16.72
C GLY A 237 16.18 -18.49 16.49
N ALA A 238 16.78 -17.57 15.74
CA ALA A 238 16.30 -16.24 15.42
C ALA A 238 14.91 -16.21 14.77
N THR A 239 14.21 -15.12 15.03
CA THR A 239 13.04 -14.71 14.27
C THR A 239 13.29 -13.29 13.76
N GLY A 240 13.35 -13.13 12.44
CA GLY A 240 13.50 -11.83 11.81
C GLY A 240 12.31 -10.95 12.16
N SER A 241 12.54 -9.65 12.29
CA SER A 241 11.49 -8.72 12.68
C SER A 241 10.46 -8.58 11.59
N SER A 242 9.18 -8.44 11.95
CA SER A 242 8.14 -8.05 11.00
C SER A 242 8.35 -6.60 10.55
N ALA A 243 8.04 -6.31 9.29
CA ALA A 243 8.00 -4.95 8.77
C ALA A 243 6.82 -4.16 9.36
N GLY A 244 6.94 -2.83 9.33
CA GLY A 244 5.88 -1.92 9.70
C GLY A 244 4.78 -1.81 8.63
N GLN A 245 3.56 -1.47 9.07
CA GLN A 245 2.49 -1.07 8.14
C GLN A 245 2.77 0.34 7.58
N ILE A 246 2.37 0.59 6.33
CA ILE A 246 2.41 1.90 5.70
C ILE A 246 1.00 2.28 5.25
N ASP A 247 0.49 3.41 5.76
CA ASP A 247 -0.76 4.02 5.34
C ASP A 247 -0.50 5.44 4.82
N LEU A 248 -0.77 5.68 3.54
CA LEU A 248 -0.69 7.00 2.91
C LEU A 248 -2.09 7.43 2.47
N THR A 249 -2.58 8.55 2.96
CA THR A 249 -3.93 9.02 2.65
C THR A 249 -3.95 10.51 2.40
N THR A 250 -4.59 10.94 1.32
CA THR A 250 -4.94 12.34 1.11
C THR A 250 -6.44 12.54 1.27
N ILE A 251 -6.82 13.74 1.68
CA ILE A 251 -8.22 14.16 1.73
C ILE A 251 -8.66 14.70 0.36
N ASP A 252 -7.82 15.51 -0.29
CA ASP A 252 -8.05 16.10 -1.61
C ASP A 252 -6.71 16.38 -2.29
N GLY A 253 -6.09 15.36 -2.88
CA GLY A 253 -4.79 15.53 -3.53
C GLY A 253 -4.11 14.24 -4.00
N SER A 254 -3.24 14.35 -4.99
CA SER A 254 -2.52 13.20 -5.56
C SER A 254 -1.50 12.61 -4.57
N ILE A 255 -1.13 11.34 -4.79
CA ILE A 255 -0.03 10.68 -4.08
C ILE A 255 1.04 10.29 -5.09
N THR A 256 2.28 10.73 -4.87
CA THR A 256 3.45 10.28 -5.62
C THR A 256 4.47 9.69 -4.64
N VAL A 257 4.98 8.49 -4.95
CA VAL A 257 6.02 7.84 -4.15
C VAL A 257 7.12 7.31 -5.06
N ASP A 258 8.38 7.49 -4.66
CA ASP A 258 9.51 6.94 -5.38
C ASP A 258 9.77 5.49 -4.99
N GLN A 259 10.03 5.17 -3.71
CA GLN A 259 10.28 3.78 -3.31
C GLN A 259 9.64 3.48 -1.96
N ILE A 260 9.06 2.28 -1.84
CA ILE A 260 8.58 1.76 -0.56
C ILE A 260 9.16 0.37 -0.32
N ASP A 261 9.78 0.20 0.85
CA ASP A 261 10.21 -1.09 1.35
C ASP A 261 9.51 -1.38 2.69
N ALA A 262 8.69 -2.42 2.70
CA ALA A 262 8.06 -2.99 3.87
C ALA A 262 8.30 -4.50 3.90
N THR A 263 9.49 -4.94 3.49
CA THR A 263 9.87 -6.35 3.52
C THR A 263 10.15 -6.83 4.95
N GLY A 264 9.87 -8.10 5.26
CA GLY A 264 10.22 -8.68 6.57
C GLY A 264 11.73 -8.91 6.70
N GLY A 265 12.24 -8.90 7.93
CA GLY A 265 13.67 -9.09 8.19
C GLY A 265 14.13 -10.55 8.06
N ASP A 266 15.38 -10.76 7.68
CA ASP A 266 15.95 -12.08 7.49
C ASP A 266 16.40 -12.71 8.82
N ALA A 267 16.21 -14.01 8.98
CA ALA A 267 16.69 -14.80 10.10
C ALA A 267 17.76 -15.80 9.65
N THR A 268 19.03 -15.44 9.78
CA THR A 268 20.17 -16.25 9.26
C THR A 268 21.03 -16.91 10.34
N GLY A 269 20.60 -16.82 11.61
CA GLY A 269 21.28 -17.45 12.72
C GLY A 269 21.29 -19.00 12.68
N PRO A 270 22.12 -19.66 13.51
CA PRO A 270 22.15 -21.13 13.54
C PRO A 270 20.93 -21.71 14.26
N GLY A 271 20.38 -22.81 13.74
CA GLY A 271 19.18 -23.46 14.31
C GLY A 271 17.99 -23.29 13.37
N SER A 272 16.79 -23.64 13.84
CA SER A 272 15.55 -23.37 13.10
C SER A 272 15.29 -21.86 13.15
N THR A 273 15.22 -21.19 12.01
CA THR A 273 14.99 -19.75 11.93
C THR A 273 13.71 -19.40 11.19
N ASP A 274 13.07 -18.31 11.58
CA ASP A 274 11.83 -17.84 10.98
C ASP A 274 12.02 -16.42 10.44
N GLY A 275 11.80 -16.20 9.15
CA GLY A 275 11.82 -14.86 8.57
C GLY A 275 10.67 -13.99 9.05
N GLY A 276 10.90 -12.68 9.12
CA GLY A 276 9.89 -11.70 9.52
C GLY A 276 8.77 -11.58 8.48
N SER A 277 7.55 -11.23 8.90
CA SER A 277 6.47 -10.97 7.94
C SER A 277 6.65 -9.60 7.28
N GLY A 278 6.29 -9.48 6.00
CA GLY A 278 6.19 -8.20 5.32
C GLY A 278 5.02 -7.36 5.83
N GLY A 279 5.14 -6.04 5.65
CA GLY A 279 4.17 -5.05 6.08
C GLY A 279 3.06 -4.85 5.06
N ILE A 280 1.90 -4.38 5.52
CA ILE A 280 0.80 -4.00 4.65
C ILE A 280 1.02 -2.58 4.15
N ILE A 281 0.74 -2.33 2.88
CA ILE A 281 0.78 -0.99 2.28
C ILE A 281 -0.64 -0.61 1.84
N THR A 282 -1.15 0.51 2.34
CA THR A 282 -2.40 1.12 1.92
C THR A 282 -2.16 2.53 1.41
N ILE A 283 -2.56 2.81 0.17
CA ILE A 283 -2.44 4.14 -0.44
C ILE A 283 -3.82 4.57 -0.92
N ILE A 284 -4.30 5.74 -0.48
CA ILE A 284 -5.63 6.24 -0.82
C ILE A 284 -5.53 7.72 -1.20
N SER A 285 -5.75 8.06 -2.47
CA SER A 285 -6.02 9.45 -2.84
C SER A 285 -7.51 9.76 -2.73
N GLY A 286 -7.84 10.75 -1.91
CA GLY A 286 -9.20 11.22 -1.68
C GLY A 286 -9.58 12.44 -2.54
N ASP A 287 -10.88 12.69 -2.64
CA ASP A 287 -11.50 13.86 -3.28
C ASP A 287 -12.52 14.49 -2.31
N LEU A 288 -12.44 15.81 -2.07
CA LEU A 288 -13.46 16.57 -1.33
C LEU A 288 -14.49 17.26 -2.23
N GLY A 289 -14.32 17.17 -3.54
CA GLY A 289 -15.11 17.87 -4.55
C GLY A 289 -15.58 16.96 -5.68
N ALA A 290 -15.85 17.58 -6.82
CA ALA A 290 -16.09 16.88 -8.09
C ALA A 290 -15.23 17.48 -9.22
N ASP A 291 -14.29 18.36 -8.83
CA ASP A 291 -13.65 19.33 -9.73
C ASP A 291 -12.15 19.03 -9.94
N ASP A 292 -11.53 18.18 -9.12
CA ASP A 292 -10.13 17.76 -9.25
C ASP A 292 -10.04 16.21 -9.25
N THR A 293 -9.06 15.67 -9.97
CA THR A 293 -8.82 14.21 -10.09
C THR A 293 -7.40 13.96 -9.62
N ASN A 294 -7.24 13.12 -8.60
CA ASN A 294 -6.02 12.99 -7.82
C ASN A 294 -5.38 11.61 -8.01
N SER A 295 -4.45 11.52 -8.97
CA SER A 295 -3.79 10.25 -9.26
C SER A 295 -2.90 9.72 -8.14
N VAL A 296 -2.70 8.39 -8.14
CA VAL A 296 -1.60 7.74 -7.43
C VAL A 296 -0.51 7.36 -8.44
N ILE A 297 0.74 7.76 -8.18
CA ILE A 297 1.89 7.50 -9.04
C ILE A 297 3.01 6.83 -8.24
N LEU A 298 3.41 5.63 -8.64
CA LEU A 298 4.50 4.86 -8.05
C LEU A 298 5.69 4.88 -9.02
N ASN A 299 6.75 5.62 -8.70
CA ASN A 299 7.88 5.83 -9.63
C ASN A 299 8.98 4.76 -9.54
N GLY A 300 9.09 4.09 -8.41
CA GLY A 300 10.08 3.06 -8.12
C GLY A 300 9.44 1.88 -7.36
N THR A 301 10.28 0.99 -6.86
CA THR A 301 9.85 -0.34 -6.43
C THR A 301 8.99 -0.27 -5.17
N ILE A 302 7.97 -1.13 -5.10
CA ILE A 302 7.14 -1.32 -3.90
C ILE A 302 7.29 -2.78 -3.47
N ALA A 303 7.74 -3.03 -2.24
CA ALA A 303 8.02 -4.37 -1.74
C ALA A 303 7.42 -4.64 -0.36
N THR A 304 6.76 -5.79 -0.23
CA THR A 304 6.15 -6.28 1.03
C THR A 304 6.43 -7.77 1.25
N SER A 305 7.45 -8.35 0.59
CA SER A 305 7.83 -9.75 0.77
C SER A 305 8.20 -10.06 2.22
N GLY A 306 7.90 -11.27 2.70
CA GLY A 306 8.46 -11.72 3.97
C GLY A 306 9.97 -11.98 3.90
N GLY A 307 10.61 -11.96 5.06
CA GLY A 307 12.03 -12.22 5.20
C GLY A 307 12.39 -13.69 5.06
N ASN A 308 13.67 -13.95 4.83
CA ASN A 308 14.22 -15.28 4.66
C ASN A 308 14.47 -15.98 6.01
N GLY A 309 14.27 -17.30 6.06
CA GLY A 309 14.57 -18.16 7.20
C GLY A 309 14.44 -19.62 6.79
N ASP A 310 14.61 -20.57 7.73
CA ASP A 310 14.19 -21.96 7.49
C ASP A 310 12.68 -22.02 7.20
N ASN A 311 11.89 -21.20 7.92
CA ASN A 311 10.53 -20.84 7.54
C ASN A 311 10.54 -19.41 6.99
N ILE A 312 10.03 -19.22 5.79
CA ILE A 312 9.92 -17.91 5.14
C ILE A 312 8.77 -17.12 5.78
N GLY A 313 8.99 -15.83 6.01
CA GLY A 313 7.95 -14.93 6.50
C GLY A 313 6.84 -14.73 5.47
N ALA A 314 5.62 -14.48 5.96
CA ALA A 314 4.50 -14.18 5.05
C ALA A 314 4.68 -12.81 4.38
N GLY A 315 4.29 -12.72 3.11
CA GLY A 315 4.13 -11.46 2.39
C GLY A 315 3.01 -10.57 2.94
N GLY A 316 3.15 -9.26 2.81
CA GLY A 316 2.12 -8.27 3.15
C GLY A 316 1.31 -7.83 1.92
N ASN A 317 0.06 -7.42 2.14
CA ASN A 317 -0.83 -6.97 1.08
C ASN A 317 -0.53 -5.53 0.64
N ILE A 318 -0.82 -5.23 -0.62
CA ILE A 318 -0.76 -3.88 -1.19
C ILE A 318 -2.15 -3.49 -1.69
N GLN A 319 -2.70 -2.42 -1.14
CA GLN A 319 -3.97 -1.85 -1.57
C GLN A 319 -3.78 -0.40 -2.01
N ILE A 320 -4.22 -0.09 -3.22
CA ILE A 320 -4.14 1.27 -3.78
C ILE A 320 -5.51 1.68 -4.30
N THR A 321 -6.03 2.78 -3.76
CA THR A 321 -7.27 3.40 -4.23
C THR A 321 -6.97 4.81 -4.72
N SER A 322 -7.50 5.13 -5.90
CA SER A 322 -7.39 6.45 -6.51
C SER A 322 -8.75 6.94 -6.99
N ASP A 323 -9.05 8.20 -6.72
CA ASP A 323 -10.19 8.92 -7.29
C ASP A 323 -9.99 9.27 -8.79
N ALA A 324 -8.83 8.92 -9.34
CA ALA A 324 -8.42 9.16 -10.71
C ALA A 324 -7.59 7.96 -11.20
N ASP A 325 -6.51 8.23 -11.93
CA ASP A 325 -5.62 7.20 -12.45
C ASP A 325 -4.71 6.61 -11.36
N ILE A 326 -4.31 5.35 -11.54
CA ILE A 326 -3.16 4.73 -10.87
C ILE A 326 -2.09 4.47 -11.94
N ALA A 327 -0.86 4.92 -11.70
CA ALA A 327 0.29 4.63 -12.54
C ALA A 327 1.39 3.95 -11.73
N TYR A 328 1.91 2.82 -12.20
CA TYR A 328 3.09 2.18 -11.62
C TYR A 328 4.20 2.07 -12.67
N ASN A 329 5.36 2.62 -12.32
CA ASN A 329 6.51 2.80 -13.23
C ASN A 329 7.71 1.92 -12.83
N ALA A 330 7.51 0.93 -11.96
CA ALA A 330 8.52 0.00 -11.50
C ALA A 330 7.87 -1.31 -11.01
N ALA A 331 8.70 -2.26 -10.56
CA ALA A 331 8.25 -3.56 -10.08
C ALA A 331 7.54 -3.47 -8.72
N ILE A 332 6.57 -4.35 -8.52
CA ILE A 332 5.83 -4.52 -7.27
C ILE A 332 5.97 -5.97 -6.83
N SER A 333 6.33 -6.22 -5.57
CA SER A 333 6.58 -7.56 -5.04
C SER A 333 5.97 -7.76 -3.67
N THR A 334 5.20 -8.84 -3.47
CA THR A 334 4.59 -9.14 -2.17
C THR A 334 5.00 -10.47 -1.56
N GLY A 335 5.54 -11.43 -2.32
CA GLY A 335 5.97 -12.72 -1.79
C GLY A 335 4.86 -13.54 -1.11
N GLY A 336 3.65 -13.53 -1.68
CA GLY A 336 2.45 -14.25 -1.22
C GLY A 336 1.29 -13.33 -0.83
N GLY A 337 1.53 -12.03 -0.67
CA GLY A 337 0.49 -11.04 -0.37
C GLY A 337 -0.33 -10.61 -1.59
N ASP A 338 -1.55 -10.15 -1.37
CA ASP A 338 -2.43 -9.69 -2.46
C ASP A 338 -2.02 -8.30 -2.97
N VAL A 339 -2.35 -8.01 -4.23
CA VAL A 339 -2.25 -6.66 -4.82
C VAL A 339 -3.62 -6.25 -5.35
N ASP A 340 -4.20 -5.18 -4.79
CA ASP A 340 -5.50 -4.65 -5.19
C ASP A 340 -5.38 -3.18 -5.61
N PHE A 341 -5.71 -2.90 -6.87
CA PHE A 341 -5.80 -1.55 -7.42
C PHE A 341 -7.25 -1.20 -7.74
N ASN A 342 -7.69 -0.05 -7.24
CA ASN A 342 -9.02 0.50 -7.51
C ASN A 342 -8.90 1.95 -7.96
N ALA A 343 -9.07 2.21 -9.25
CA ALA A 343 -8.96 3.51 -9.87
C ALA A 343 -10.31 3.99 -10.40
N ALA A 344 -10.75 5.19 -10.04
CA ALA A 344 -11.89 5.82 -10.69
C ALA A 344 -11.56 6.36 -12.10
N GLY A 345 -10.28 6.38 -12.47
CA GLY A 345 -9.76 6.59 -13.83
C GLY A 345 -9.23 5.30 -14.44
N ALA A 346 -8.02 5.37 -15.00
CA ALA A 346 -7.30 4.27 -15.63
C ALA A 346 -6.21 3.68 -14.73
N ILE A 347 -5.84 2.42 -14.98
CA ILE A 347 -4.64 1.81 -14.40
C ILE A 347 -3.60 1.63 -15.50
N ASN A 348 -2.43 2.25 -15.33
CA ASN A 348 -1.35 2.25 -16.31
C ASN A 348 -0.08 1.63 -15.71
N GLY A 349 0.30 0.47 -16.24
CA GLY A 349 1.53 -0.23 -15.90
C GLY A 349 2.61 -0.05 -16.95
N ALA A 350 3.78 0.45 -16.52
CA ALA A 350 4.98 0.41 -17.36
C ALA A 350 5.46 -1.04 -17.58
N ALA A 351 6.57 -1.22 -18.32
CA ALA A 351 7.12 -2.53 -18.66
C ALA A 351 7.85 -3.21 -17.48
N PHE A 352 7.16 -3.36 -16.36
CA PHE A 352 7.64 -4.00 -15.14
C PHE A 352 6.61 -5.01 -14.64
N THR A 353 7.11 -6.01 -13.92
CA THR A 353 6.30 -7.12 -13.43
C THR A 353 5.73 -6.81 -12.05
N ILE A 354 4.47 -7.17 -11.85
CA ILE A 354 3.89 -7.36 -10.51
C ILE A 354 4.09 -8.82 -10.14
N THR A 355 4.75 -9.10 -9.03
CA THR A 355 5.03 -10.46 -8.57
C THR A 355 4.44 -10.70 -7.19
N THR A 356 3.46 -11.61 -7.10
CA THR A 356 2.96 -12.11 -5.81
C THR A 356 3.53 -13.47 -5.46
N SER A 357 4.35 -14.06 -6.35
CA SER A 357 4.97 -15.37 -6.16
C SER A 357 5.83 -15.42 -4.88
N PRO A 358 5.55 -16.36 -3.96
CA PRO A 358 6.36 -16.55 -2.78
C PRO A 358 7.69 -17.24 -3.14
N PRO A 359 8.71 -17.17 -2.27
CA PRO A 359 9.97 -17.85 -2.54
C PRO A 359 9.79 -19.38 -2.55
N VAL A 360 10.68 -20.08 -3.25
CA VAL A 360 10.69 -21.55 -3.36
C VAL A 360 10.79 -22.20 -1.99
N ASP A 361 10.23 -23.41 -1.88
CA ASP A 361 10.19 -24.23 -0.67
C ASP A 361 9.48 -23.57 0.54
N SER A 362 8.77 -22.46 0.33
CA SER A 362 8.01 -21.78 1.40
C SER A 362 6.75 -22.52 1.83
N GLY A 363 6.17 -23.33 0.93
CA GLY A 363 4.83 -23.90 1.11
C GLY A 363 3.71 -22.85 1.17
N ILE A 364 3.99 -21.61 0.78
CA ILE A 364 3.03 -20.49 0.75
C ILE A 364 2.38 -20.44 -0.65
N ASP A 365 1.08 -20.18 -0.69
CA ASP A 365 0.35 -19.92 -1.93
C ASP A 365 0.64 -18.49 -2.43
N SER A 366 0.55 -18.27 -3.74
CA SER A 366 0.71 -16.93 -4.30
C SER A 366 -0.47 -16.02 -4.00
N GLY A 367 -0.21 -14.71 -3.95
CA GLY A 367 -1.23 -13.70 -3.72
C GLY A 367 -2.10 -13.43 -4.94
N ILE A 368 -3.32 -12.95 -4.71
CA ILE A 368 -4.28 -12.56 -5.73
C ILE A 368 -3.94 -11.17 -6.26
N VAL A 369 -4.16 -10.94 -7.56
CA VAL A 369 -4.09 -9.61 -8.16
C VAL A 369 -5.46 -9.19 -8.68
N THR A 370 -5.97 -8.07 -8.17
CA THR A 370 -7.22 -7.46 -8.62
C THR A 370 -6.96 -6.04 -9.11
N MET A 371 -7.50 -5.70 -10.28
CA MET A 371 -7.47 -4.34 -10.81
C MET A 371 -8.86 -3.95 -11.28
N ASN A 372 -9.41 -2.91 -10.66
CA ASN A 372 -10.67 -2.28 -11.01
C ASN A 372 -10.39 -0.87 -11.51
N ALA A 373 -10.71 -0.59 -12.76
CA ALA A 373 -10.59 0.74 -13.35
C ALA A 373 -11.94 1.18 -13.94
N VAL A 374 -12.17 2.47 -14.08
CA VAL A 374 -13.33 2.96 -14.82
C VAL A 374 -13.00 3.07 -16.30
N THR A 375 -11.92 3.76 -16.66
CA THR A 375 -11.70 4.21 -18.06
C THR A 375 -10.75 3.32 -18.86
N GLY A 376 -10.00 2.43 -18.21
CA GLY A 376 -9.16 1.45 -18.90
C GLY A 376 -8.07 0.85 -18.04
N ILE A 377 -7.50 -0.26 -18.52
CA ILE A 377 -6.30 -0.87 -17.93
C ILE A 377 -5.30 -1.14 -19.08
N THR A 378 -4.08 -0.63 -18.93
CA THR A 378 -2.98 -0.88 -19.88
C THR A 378 -1.76 -1.38 -19.12
N LEU A 379 -1.40 -2.64 -19.31
CA LEU A 379 -0.25 -3.28 -18.69
C LEU A 379 0.81 -3.58 -19.76
N LEU A 380 1.95 -2.90 -19.70
CA LEU A 380 3.07 -3.13 -20.62
C LEU A 380 4.06 -4.18 -20.10
N GLY A 381 3.98 -4.52 -18.81
CA GLY A 381 4.69 -5.62 -18.18
C GLY A 381 3.74 -6.71 -17.71
N ASP A 382 4.32 -7.80 -17.21
CA ASP A 382 3.57 -9.00 -16.85
C ASP A 382 2.98 -8.91 -15.42
N ILE A 383 1.95 -9.71 -15.15
CA ILE A 383 1.54 -10.05 -13.78
C ILE A 383 1.93 -11.51 -13.55
N ASP A 384 2.72 -11.76 -12.52
CA ASP A 384 3.17 -13.09 -12.13
C ASP A 384 2.68 -13.43 -10.71
N THR A 385 1.75 -14.38 -10.68
CA THR A 385 1.15 -14.93 -9.47
C THR A 385 1.45 -16.43 -9.37
N ALA A 386 2.60 -16.88 -9.90
CA ALA A 386 2.99 -18.28 -9.78
C ALA A 386 3.05 -18.74 -8.33
N GLY A 387 2.59 -19.96 -8.06
CA GLY A 387 2.77 -20.60 -6.76
C GLY A 387 4.23 -20.98 -6.50
N ALA A 388 4.62 -21.09 -5.23
CA ALA A 388 5.98 -21.52 -4.89
C ALA A 388 6.23 -22.98 -5.28
N ASP A 389 7.37 -23.21 -5.94
CA ASP A 389 7.91 -24.56 -6.13
C ASP A 389 8.25 -25.21 -4.78
N ASP A 390 8.20 -26.54 -4.71
CA ASP A 390 8.53 -27.30 -3.52
C ASP A 390 9.38 -28.54 -3.86
N SER A 391 10.59 -28.59 -3.31
CA SER A 391 11.58 -29.64 -3.50
C SER A 391 11.60 -30.68 -2.36
N ALA A 392 10.80 -30.49 -1.31
CA ALA A 392 10.74 -31.40 -0.17
C ALA A 392 10.06 -32.74 -0.51
N SER A 393 10.48 -33.81 0.17
CA SER A 393 9.95 -35.16 -0.09
C SER A 393 8.49 -35.28 0.33
N GLY A 394 7.64 -35.74 -0.60
CA GLY A 394 6.20 -35.89 -0.37
C GLY A 394 5.43 -34.57 -0.23
N ALA A 395 6.00 -33.48 -0.74
CA ALA A 395 5.45 -32.15 -0.57
C ALA A 395 4.37 -31.78 -1.60
N THR A 396 3.68 -30.68 -1.32
CA THR A 396 2.66 -30.07 -2.17
C THR A 396 3.09 -28.64 -2.42
N ALA A 397 3.34 -28.31 -3.68
CA ALA A 397 3.74 -26.96 -4.07
C ALA A 397 2.58 -25.96 -3.94
N GLY A 398 2.92 -24.68 -3.82
CA GLY A 398 1.97 -23.60 -3.62
C GLY A 398 1.05 -23.41 -4.83
N ALA A 399 -0.19 -23.01 -4.57
CA ALA A 399 -1.12 -22.62 -5.63
C ALA A 399 -0.74 -21.27 -6.25
N GLY A 400 -1.04 -21.11 -7.53
CA GLY A 400 -0.98 -19.81 -8.22
C GLY A 400 -2.15 -18.92 -7.81
N GLY A 401 -1.94 -17.61 -7.85
CA GLY A 401 -2.91 -16.60 -7.48
C GLY A 401 -3.92 -16.34 -8.60
N GLN A 402 -5.13 -15.94 -8.21
CA GLN A 402 -6.12 -15.46 -9.19
C GLN A 402 -5.72 -14.09 -9.73
N ILE A 403 -6.02 -13.84 -11.00
CA ILE A 403 -5.87 -12.51 -11.60
C ILE A 403 -7.23 -12.04 -12.13
N THR A 404 -7.72 -10.91 -11.62
CA THR A 404 -8.97 -10.28 -12.08
C THR A 404 -8.69 -8.86 -12.57
N LEU A 405 -8.97 -8.60 -13.84
CA LEU A 405 -8.83 -7.28 -14.46
C LEU A 405 -10.19 -6.83 -14.98
N LEU A 406 -10.74 -5.77 -14.38
CA LEU A 406 -12.06 -5.26 -14.68
C LEU A 406 -11.99 -3.77 -15.03
N THR A 407 -12.51 -3.41 -16.19
CA THR A 407 -12.88 -2.02 -16.49
C THR A 407 -14.39 -1.86 -16.46
N THR A 408 -14.88 -0.72 -15.98
CA THR A 408 -16.31 -0.41 -16.00
C THR A 408 -16.76 0.17 -17.36
N ASN A 409 -15.91 0.99 -17.98
CA ASN A 409 -16.19 1.72 -19.22
C ASN A 409 -14.88 2.01 -19.98
N GLY A 410 -14.14 0.96 -20.32
CA GLY A 410 -12.77 1.12 -20.79
C GLY A 410 -12.19 -0.11 -21.48
N SER A 411 -11.20 0.09 -22.34
CA SER A 411 -10.49 -1.03 -22.97
C SER A 411 -9.44 -1.64 -22.04
N LEU A 412 -9.07 -2.89 -22.32
CA LEU A 412 -8.02 -3.62 -21.61
C LEU A 412 -6.91 -4.02 -22.58
N GLN A 413 -5.66 -3.72 -22.22
CA GLN A 413 -4.47 -4.22 -22.90
C GLN A 413 -3.55 -4.87 -21.87
N VAL A 414 -3.12 -6.11 -22.14
CA VAL A 414 -2.24 -6.87 -21.25
C VAL A 414 -1.03 -7.43 -21.99
N ALA A 415 0.15 -7.32 -21.37
CA ALA A 415 1.37 -7.98 -21.82
C ALA A 415 1.30 -9.47 -21.49
N GLY A 416 1.47 -9.90 -20.25
CA GLY A 416 1.38 -11.30 -19.87
C GLY A 416 0.76 -11.49 -18.49
N LEU A 417 0.06 -12.60 -18.31
CA LEU A 417 -0.58 -12.97 -17.04
C LEU A 417 -0.22 -14.42 -16.73
N ASN A 418 0.50 -14.63 -15.64
CA ASN A 418 0.99 -15.94 -15.22
C ASN A 418 0.34 -16.32 -13.88
N ALA A 419 -0.58 -17.27 -13.91
CA ALA A 419 -1.28 -17.78 -12.72
C ALA A 419 -1.04 -19.29 -12.56
N ILE A 420 0.20 -19.73 -12.78
CA ILE A 420 0.56 -21.15 -12.71
C ILE A 420 0.71 -21.63 -11.26
N GLY A 421 0.38 -22.89 -10.99
CA GLY A 421 0.75 -23.52 -9.73
C GLY A 421 2.24 -23.88 -9.69
N GLY A 422 2.82 -23.94 -8.50
CA GLY A 422 4.23 -24.29 -8.32
C GLY A 422 4.54 -25.76 -8.60
N ASP A 423 5.79 -26.05 -8.97
CA ASP A 423 6.28 -27.40 -9.25
C ASP A 423 6.75 -28.13 -7.98
N ALA A 424 6.27 -29.36 -7.78
CA ALA A 424 6.67 -30.22 -6.68
C ALA A 424 7.68 -31.28 -7.13
N THR A 425 8.96 -31.00 -6.97
CA THR A 425 10.09 -31.78 -7.52
C THR A 425 10.69 -32.79 -6.54
N GLY A 426 10.26 -32.78 -5.27
CA GLY A 426 10.73 -33.70 -4.26
C GLY A 426 10.45 -35.19 -4.53
N GLY A 427 11.21 -36.07 -3.89
CA GLY A 427 10.98 -37.51 -4.00
C GLY A 427 9.71 -37.97 -3.27
N GLY A 428 9.05 -39.01 -3.76
CA GLY A 428 8.01 -39.75 -3.02
C GLY A 428 6.62 -39.11 -3.03
N GLY A 429 5.89 -39.21 -4.15
CA GLY A 429 4.46 -38.88 -4.22
C GLY A 429 4.18 -37.40 -3.98
N THR A 430 4.69 -36.54 -4.85
CA THR A 430 4.50 -35.08 -4.81
C THR A 430 3.30 -34.63 -5.60
N ASN A 431 2.70 -33.49 -5.22
CA ASN A 431 1.61 -32.87 -5.94
C ASN A 431 2.00 -31.45 -6.35
N GLY A 432 1.90 -31.13 -7.63
CA GLY A 432 2.06 -29.75 -8.09
C GLY A 432 0.91 -28.87 -7.59
N GLY A 433 1.17 -27.57 -7.47
CA GLY A 433 0.19 -26.57 -7.05
C GLY A 433 -0.92 -26.38 -8.08
N ALA A 434 -2.11 -25.98 -7.64
CA ALA A 434 -3.17 -25.58 -8.57
C ALA A 434 -2.82 -24.26 -9.25
N GLY A 435 -3.16 -24.10 -10.53
CA GLY A 435 -3.14 -22.79 -11.19
C GLY A 435 -4.34 -21.94 -10.74
N GLY A 436 -4.15 -20.63 -10.71
CA GLY A 436 -5.20 -19.65 -10.44
C GLY A 436 -6.06 -19.36 -11.67
N ASP A 437 -7.30 -18.92 -11.44
CA ASP A 437 -8.18 -18.45 -12.52
C ASP A 437 -7.73 -17.07 -13.04
N ILE A 438 -8.00 -16.80 -14.32
CA ILE A 438 -7.82 -15.47 -14.91
C ILE A 438 -9.16 -14.98 -15.46
N SER A 439 -9.60 -13.80 -15.00
CA SER A 439 -10.84 -13.15 -15.45
C SER A 439 -10.55 -11.75 -15.97
N LEU A 440 -10.87 -11.52 -17.25
CA LEU A 440 -10.69 -10.25 -17.94
C LEU A 440 -12.05 -9.72 -18.38
N THR A 441 -12.40 -8.50 -18.00
CA THR A 441 -13.66 -7.87 -18.40
C THR A 441 -13.41 -6.44 -18.83
N ALA A 442 -13.74 -6.15 -20.09
CA ALA A 442 -13.83 -4.79 -20.61
C ALA A 442 -15.30 -4.38 -20.64
N GLY A 443 -15.79 -3.76 -19.55
CA GLY A 443 -17.19 -3.37 -19.41
C GLY A 443 -17.55 -2.11 -20.19
N ASP A 444 -18.86 -1.96 -20.42
CA ASP A 444 -19.51 -0.76 -20.96
C ASP A 444 -20.72 -0.42 -20.06
N VAL A 445 -20.86 0.85 -19.66
CA VAL A 445 -22.07 1.35 -18.96
C VAL A 445 -23.04 2.07 -19.90
N GLY A 446 -22.61 2.32 -21.14
CA GLY A 446 -23.39 2.88 -22.23
C GLY A 446 -23.86 1.81 -23.22
N ALA A 447 -24.42 2.26 -24.35
CA ALA A 447 -24.71 1.41 -25.51
C ALA A 447 -23.97 1.92 -26.77
N ASP A 448 -23.18 2.99 -26.61
CA ASP A 448 -22.56 3.74 -27.71
C ASP A 448 -21.03 3.62 -27.70
N GLU A 449 -20.41 3.02 -26.66
CA GLU A 449 -18.96 2.95 -26.46
C GLU A 449 -18.49 1.50 -26.33
N LEU A 450 -18.06 0.92 -27.46
CA LEU A 450 -17.63 -0.48 -27.48
C LEU A 450 -16.14 -0.63 -27.16
N PHE A 451 -15.80 -1.34 -26.07
CA PHE A 451 -14.41 -1.47 -25.59
C PHE A 451 -13.73 -2.79 -25.92
N ASN A 452 -12.46 -2.72 -26.33
CA ASN A 452 -11.71 -3.90 -26.79
C ASN A 452 -10.89 -4.53 -25.67
N ILE A 453 -10.60 -5.83 -25.82
CA ILE A 453 -9.52 -6.51 -25.10
C ILE A 453 -8.41 -6.89 -26.08
N VAL A 454 -7.16 -6.56 -25.72
CA VAL A 454 -5.96 -6.90 -26.49
C VAL A 454 -4.96 -7.67 -25.63
N LEU A 455 -4.72 -8.92 -25.99
CA LEU A 455 -3.74 -9.79 -25.33
C LEU A 455 -2.45 -9.81 -26.15
N THR A 456 -1.38 -9.21 -25.67
CA THR A 456 -0.13 -9.07 -26.45
C THR A 456 0.93 -10.12 -26.15
N GLY A 457 0.84 -10.80 -25.03
CA GLY A 457 1.75 -11.85 -24.58
C GLY A 457 1.00 -12.97 -23.87
N THR A 458 1.74 -13.83 -23.17
CA THR A 458 1.23 -15.13 -22.71
C THR A 458 0.27 -14.98 -21.53
N ILE A 459 -0.86 -15.66 -21.61
CA ILE A 459 -1.84 -15.85 -20.54
C ILE A 459 -1.85 -17.34 -20.20
N ASN A 460 -1.55 -17.71 -18.95
CA ASN A 460 -1.55 -19.12 -18.56
C ASN A 460 -2.10 -19.34 -17.14
N THR A 461 -2.66 -20.52 -16.92
CA THR A 461 -3.27 -20.94 -15.64
C THR A 461 -2.93 -22.40 -15.34
N LEU A 462 -1.78 -22.87 -15.82
CA LEU A 462 -1.37 -24.26 -15.72
C LEU A 462 -1.25 -24.71 -14.27
N GLY A 463 -1.71 -25.92 -13.95
CA GLY A 463 -1.32 -26.57 -12.71
C GLY A 463 0.16 -26.93 -12.74
N GLY A 464 0.83 -26.82 -11.60
CA GLY A 464 2.22 -27.20 -11.45
C GLY A 464 2.44 -28.69 -11.60
N SER A 465 3.68 -29.08 -11.86
CA SER A 465 4.07 -30.47 -12.08
C SER A 465 4.36 -31.20 -10.77
N GLY A 466 4.14 -32.51 -10.77
CA GLY A 466 4.42 -33.39 -9.63
C GLY A 466 4.24 -34.86 -10.01
N SER A 467 4.27 -35.77 -9.02
CA SER A 467 3.79 -37.14 -9.26
C SER A 467 2.31 -37.14 -9.64
N SER A 468 1.55 -36.21 -9.08
CA SER A 468 0.26 -35.74 -9.60
C SER A 468 0.43 -34.27 -9.99
N ASN A 469 0.00 -33.90 -11.19
CA ASN A 469 -0.04 -32.50 -11.58
C ASN A 469 -1.15 -31.78 -10.80
N GLY A 470 -0.94 -30.50 -10.52
CA GLY A 470 -1.99 -29.63 -10.02
C GLY A 470 -3.09 -29.42 -11.07
N THR A 471 -4.26 -28.98 -10.61
CA THR A 471 -5.35 -28.60 -11.51
C THR A 471 -5.04 -27.26 -12.17
N SER A 472 -5.37 -27.11 -13.44
CA SER A 472 -5.32 -25.80 -14.10
C SER A 472 -6.49 -24.91 -13.66
N GLY A 473 -6.27 -23.59 -13.64
CA GLY A 473 -7.32 -22.59 -13.51
C GLY A 473 -8.01 -22.31 -14.85
N THR A 474 -9.22 -21.77 -14.82
CA THR A 474 -9.98 -21.35 -15.99
C THR A 474 -9.58 -19.97 -16.48
N ILE A 475 -9.85 -19.68 -17.75
CA ILE A 475 -9.66 -18.35 -18.34
C ILE A 475 -11.00 -17.84 -18.86
N SER A 476 -11.45 -16.69 -18.36
CA SER A 476 -12.67 -16.01 -18.81
C SER A 476 -12.31 -14.65 -19.37
N ILE A 477 -12.70 -14.40 -20.61
CA ILE A 477 -12.47 -13.12 -21.30
C ILE A 477 -13.82 -12.59 -21.76
N ASP A 478 -14.18 -11.39 -21.31
CA ASP A 478 -15.42 -10.70 -21.64
C ASP A 478 -15.10 -9.33 -22.23
N ALA A 479 -15.02 -9.29 -23.56
CA ALA A 479 -14.80 -8.06 -24.31
C ALA A 479 -16.13 -7.51 -24.79
N ASP A 480 -16.49 -6.29 -24.40
CA ASP A 480 -17.70 -5.67 -24.93
C ASP A 480 -17.64 -5.47 -26.47
N ASN A 481 -16.46 -5.22 -27.02
CA ASN A 481 -16.19 -5.11 -28.45
C ASN A 481 -15.33 -6.27 -28.98
N ASN A 482 -14.21 -5.95 -29.65
CA ASN A 482 -13.35 -6.95 -30.25
C ASN A 482 -12.39 -7.53 -29.22
N LEU A 483 -12.11 -8.82 -29.36
CA LEU A 483 -10.98 -9.49 -28.74
C LEU A 483 -9.87 -9.71 -29.78
N THR A 484 -8.66 -9.24 -29.45
CA THR A 484 -7.46 -9.53 -30.25
C THR A 484 -6.49 -10.37 -29.44
N VAL A 485 -6.19 -11.58 -29.93
CA VAL A 485 -5.27 -12.52 -29.28
C VAL A 485 -3.95 -12.59 -30.06
N ASN A 486 -2.93 -11.92 -29.54
CA ASN A 486 -1.57 -11.89 -30.11
C ASN A 486 -0.53 -12.69 -29.32
N GLY A 487 -0.81 -13.01 -28.06
CA GLY A 487 -0.03 -13.94 -27.26
C GLY A 487 -0.74 -15.28 -27.03
N LEU A 488 0.01 -16.28 -26.56
CA LEU A 488 -0.54 -17.60 -26.23
C LEU A 488 -1.56 -17.46 -25.10
N VAL A 489 -2.68 -18.17 -25.20
CA VAL A 489 -3.60 -18.39 -24.07
C VAL A 489 -3.65 -19.88 -23.78
N ASP A 490 -3.29 -20.29 -22.58
CA ASP A 490 -3.18 -21.71 -22.20
C ASP A 490 -3.82 -21.99 -20.83
N ALA A 491 -5.02 -22.58 -20.87
CA ALA A 491 -5.72 -23.05 -19.69
C ALA A 491 -5.38 -24.51 -19.31
N GLY A 492 -4.42 -25.16 -20.00
CA GLY A 492 -4.00 -26.52 -19.73
C GLY A 492 -5.15 -27.53 -19.73
N SER A 493 -5.46 -28.06 -18.54
CA SER A 493 -6.54 -29.03 -18.32
C SER A 493 -7.92 -28.40 -18.04
N ALA A 494 -7.99 -27.07 -17.99
CA ALA A 494 -9.21 -26.32 -17.71
C ALA A 494 -9.78 -25.68 -18.99
N ASN A 495 -10.92 -25.01 -18.81
CA ASN A 495 -11.69 -24.44 -19.91
C ASN A 495 -11.42 -22.95 -20.12
N VAL A 496 -11.58 -22.51 -21.36
CA VAL A 496 -11.54 -21.10 -21.77
C VAL A 496 -12.94 -20.65 -22.19
N LEU A 497 -13.40 -19.51 -21.67
CA LEU A 497 -14.59 -18.79 -22.12
C LEU A 497 -14.18 -17.49 -22.80
N ILE A 498 -14.67 -17.28 -24.01
CA ILE A 498 -14.56 -16.01 -24.72
C ILE A 498 -15.97 -15.48 -24.95
N VAL A 499 -16.24 -14.31 -24.39
CA VAL A 499 -17.39 -13.47 -24.68
C VAL A 499 -16.89 -12.24 -25.43
N ALA A 500 -17.48 -11.95 -26.59
CA ALA A 500 -17.13 -10.78 -27.39
C ALA A 500 -18.35 -10.17 -28.10
N GLY A 501 -18.66 -8.89 -27.86
CA GLY A 501 -19.72 -8.20 -28.63
C GLY A 501 -19.29 -7.82 -30.05
N GLY A 502 -17.98 -7.85 -30.34
CA GLY A 502 -17.39 -7.62 -31.66
C GLY A 502 -16.72 -8.86 -32.25
N ASN A 503 -15.68 -8.65 -33.05
CA ASN A 503 -14.93 -9.72 -33.70
C ASN A 503 -13.89 -10.34 -32.75
N VAL A 504 -13.60 -11.62 -32.96
CA VAL A 504 -12.46 -12.30 -32.32
C VAL A 504 -11.42 -12.60 -33.38
N THR A 505 -10.20 -12.08 -33.19
CA THR A 505 -9.07 -12.30 -34.09
C THR A 505 -7.88 -12.90 -33.38
N GLN A 506 -7.14 -13.74 -34.08
CA GLN A 506 -6.08 -14.56 -33.51
C GLN A 506 -4.84 -14.56 -34.39
N THR A 507 -3.67 -14.37 -33.75
CA THR A 507 -2.37 -14.68 -34.35
C THR A 507 -1.60 -15.75 -33.58
N ALA A 508 -1.73 -15.83 -32.25
CA ALA A 508 -1.12 -16.86 -31.40
C ALA A 508 -2.12 -17.97 -31.01
N ALA A 509 -1.63 -19.13 -30.57
CA ALA A 509 -2.48 -20.29 -30.28
C ALA A 509 -3.34 -20.10 -29.02
N LEU A 510 -4.45 -20.84 -28.97
CA LEU A 510 -5.28 -21.03 -27.79
C LEU A 510 -5.26 -22.51 -27.39
N ALA A 511 -5.14 -22.80 -26.09
CA ALA A 511 -5.13 -24.15 -25.56
C ALA A 511 -5.94 -24.28 -24.26
N GLY A 512 -6.48 -25.48 -24.04
CA GLY A 512 -7.28 -25.86 -22.87
C GLY A 512 -7.99 -27.19 -23.11
N ASP A 513 -8.81 -27.65 -22.18
CA ASP A 513 -9.65 -28.84 -22.38
C ASP A 513 -10.89 -28.52 -23.24
N GLY A 514 -11.59 -27.44 -22.87
CA GLY A 514 -12.77 -26.94 -23.58
C GLY A 514 -12.69 -25.47 -23.94
N LEU A 515 -13.22 -25.10 -25.11
CA LEU A 515 -13.42 -23.72 -25.54
C LEU A 515 -14.92 -23.41 -25.66
N ALA A 516 -15.39 -22.44 -24.89
CA ALA A 516 -16.73 -21.86 -25.00
C ALA A 516 -16.66 -20.49 -25.69
N LEU A 517 -17.46 -20.29 -26.73
CA LEU A 517 -17.55 -19.02 -27.46
C LEU A 517 -18.96 -18.45 -27.37
N ILE A 518 -19.06 -17.19 -26.94
CA ILE A 518 -20.28 -16.36 -27.01
C ILE A 518 -19.89 -15.07 -27.71
N VAL A 519 -20.03 -15.05 -29.04
CA VAL A 519 -19.51 -13.95 -29.85
C VAL A 519 -20.63 -13.38 -30.70
N ALA A 520 -20.69 -12.07 -30.89
CA ALA A 520 -21.67 -11.45 -31.78
C ALA A 520 -21.10 -11.16 -33.18
N GLY A 521 -19.79 -10.93 -33.29
CA GLY A 521 -19.11 -10.69 -34.56
C GLY A 521 -18.42 -11.91 -35.17
N THR A 522 -17.60 -11.67 -36.20
CA THR A 522 -16.84 -12.72 -36.88
C THR A 522 -15.78 -13.30 -35.94
N THR A 523 -15.71 -14.64 -35.86
CA THR A 523 -14.69 -15.36 -35.10
C THR A 523 -13.66 -15.99 -36.05
N THR A 524 -12.41 -15.56 -35.96
CA THR A 524 -11.28 -16.11 -36.75
C THR A 524 -10.20 -16.69 -35.84
N LEU A 525 -10.34 -17.98 -35.53
CA LEU A 525 -9.41 -18.78 -34.74
C LEU A 525 -8.69 -19.80 -35.63
N THR A 526 -7.87 -19.29 -36.56
CA THR A 526 -7.30 -20.09 -37.65
C THR A 526 -5.87 -20.58 -37.41
N ASN A 527 -5.32 -20.42 -36.20
CA ASN A 527 -4.00 -20.95 -35.88
C ASN A 527 -4.07 -22.49 -35.75
N PRO A 528 -3.32 -23.28 -36.54
CA PRO A 528 -3.39 -24.75 -36.47
C PRO A 528 -2.85 -25.36 -35.17
N ALA A 529 -2.14 -24.57 -34.36
CA ALA A 529 -1.66 -24.97 -33.05
C ALA A 529 -2.73 -24.84 -31.95
N ASN A 530 -3.95 -24.39 -32.29
CA ASN A 530 -5.05 -24.44 -31.32
C ASN A 530 -5.29 -25.86 -30.84
N SER A 531 -5.47 -26.02 -29.53
CA SER A 531 -5.52 -27.33 -28.88
C SER A 531 -6.63 -27.34 -27.84
N PHE A 532 -7.84 -27.70 -28.27
CA PHE A 532 -8.97 -27.98 -27.40
C PHE A 532 -9.54 -29.36 -27.74
N ALA A 533 -9.93 -30.12 -26.72
CA ALA A 533 -10.63 -31.39 -26.92
C ALA A 533 -12.11 -31.15 -27.23
N THR A 534 -12.72 -30.14 -26.59
CA THR A 534 -14.14 -29.81 -26.74
C THR A 534 -14.34 -28.37 -27.19
N LEU A 535 -15.28 -28.14 -28.11
CA LEU A 535 -15.69 -26.83 -28.57
C LEU A 535 -17.21 -26.67 -28.43
N ALA A 536 -17.64 -25.53 -27.90
CA ALA A 536 -19.02 -25.11 -27.83
C ALA A 536 -19.14 -23.66 -28.33
N ILE A 537 -20.08 -23.40 -29.24
CA ILE A 537 -20.20 -22.11 -29.92
C ILE A 537 -21.62 -21.59 -29.82
N ASN A 538 -21.73 -20.31 -29.49
CA ASN A 538 -22.89 -19.47 -29.69
C ASN A 538 -22.42 -18.19 -30.39
N ASN A 539 -22.48 -18.15 -31.73
CA ASN A 539 -21.95 -17.03 -32.51
C ASN A 539 -23.01 -16.30 -33.34
N GLY A 540 -22.86 -14.97 -33.45
CA GLY A 540 -23.74 -14.08 -34.22
C GLY A 540 -23.30 -13.79 -35.66
N ASP A 541 -22.17 -14.38 -36.10
CA ASP A 541 -21.60 -14.19 -37.44
C ASP A 541 -20.72 -15.42 -37.83
N LEU A 542 -19.99 -15.32 -38.93
CA LEU A 542 -19.07 -16.32 -39.44
C LEU A 542 -18.10 -16.81 -38.35
N THR A 543 -17.98 -18.14 -38.22
CA THR A 543 -17.01 -18.78 -37.34
C THR A 543 -16.00 -19.62 -38.12
N ARG A 544 -14.72 -19.42 -37.87
CA ARG A 544 -13.63 -20.25 -38.43
C ARG A 544 -12.74 -20.75 -37.30
N TYR A 545 -12.72 -22.06 -37.09
CA TYR A 545 -11.84 -22.71 -36.13
C TYR A 545 -10.94 -23.75 -36.81
N VAL A 546 -9.65 -23.70 -36.53
CA VAL A 546 -8.65 -24.64 -37.04
C VAL A 546 -7.91 -25.26 -35.86
N THR A 547 -7.75 -26.57 -35.86
CA THR A 547 -6.87 -27.32 -34.96
C THR A 547 -6.15 -28.43 -35.72
N SER A 548 -4.94 -28.78 -35.27
CA SER A 548 -4.21 -29.96 -35.76
C SER A 548 -4.62 -31.26 -35.05
N GLY A 549 -5.36 -31.17 -33.94
CA GLY A 549 -5.85 -32.31 -33.17
C GLY A 549 -7.21 -32.83 -33.63
N GLY A 550 -7.74 -33.80 -32.87
CA GLY A 550 -9.15 -34.16 -32.91
C GLY A 550 -9.99 -33.17 -32.13
N LEU A 551 -11.30 -33.16 -32.36
CA LEU A 551 -12.24 -32.22 -31.76
C LEU A 551 -13.59 -32.89 -31.48
N SER A 552 -14.19 -32.62 -30.33
CA SER A 552 -15.61 -32.84 -30.07
C SER A 552 -16.36 -31.51 -30.04
N VAL A 553 -17.53 -31.48 -30.67
CA VAL A 553 -18.55 -30.47 -30.45
C VAL A 553 -19.43 -30.97 -29.31
N GLY A 554 -19.39 -30.26 -28.19
CA GLY A 554 -20.00 -30.71 -26.94
C GLY A 554 -20.49 -29.56 -26.06
N SER A 555 -20.45 -29.78 -24.74
CA SER A 555 -20.76 -28.74 -23.75
C SER A 555 -19.49 -28.32 -23.01
N VAL A 556 -19.31 -27.02 -22.84
CA VAL A 556 -18.20 -26.42 -22.10
C VAL A 556 -18.78 -25.51 -21.02
N THR A 557 -18.27 -25.63 -19.79
CA THR A 557 -18.67 -24.80 -18.64
C THR A 557 -17.46 -24.09 -18.04
N VAL A 558 -17.59 -22.79 -17.81
CA VAL A 558 -16.62 -21.93 -17.13
C VAL A 558 -17.39 -21.11 -16.10
N GLY A 559 -17.02 -21.25 -14.81
CA GLY A 559 -17.79 -20.67 -13.72
C GLY A 559 -19.27 -21.10 -13.76
N VAL A 560 -20.17 -20.13 -13.90
CA VAL A 560 -21.63 -20.35 -13.99
C VAL A 560 -22.15 -20.38 -15.43
N THR A 561 -21.29 -20.15 -16.43
CA THR A 561 -21.66 -20.07 -17.84
C THR A 561 -21.44 -21.41 -18.52
N THR A 562 -22.49 -21.95 -19.13
CA THR A 562 -22.44 -23.18 -19.93
C THR A 562 -22.85 -22.87 -21.36
N VAL A 563 -22.03 -23.29 -22.32
CA VAL A 563 -22.36 -23.27 -23.76
C VAL A 563 -22.46 -24.72 -24.23
N THR A 564 -23.43 -25.01 -25.09
CA THR A 564 -23.74 -26.38 -25.57
C THR A 564 -23.88 -26.41 -27.08
N GLY A 565 -23.14 -27.31 -27.74
CA GLY A 565 -23.22 -27.57 -29.16
C GLY A 565 -22.70 -26.42 -30.04
N LEU A 566 -23.20 -26.36 -31.27
CA LEU A 566 -22.96 -25.25 -32.19
C LEU A 566 -24.27 -24.53 -32.47
N ASN A 567 -24.38 -23.29 -32.01
CA ASN A 567 -25.50 -22.41 -32.30
C ASN A 567 -25.00 -21.17 -33.04
N SER A 568 -25.64 -20.84 -34.16
CA SER A 568 -25.44 -19.56 -34.85
C SER A 568 -26.76 -18.94 -35.30
N SER A 569 -26.75 -17.63 -35.57
CA SER A 569 -27.91 -16.84 -35.99
C SER A 569 -28.05 -16.72 -37.51
N ASP A 570 -28.09 -17.86 -38.22
CA ASP A 570 -28.08 -17.95 -39.69
C ASP A 570 -26.69 -17.89 -40.34
N ASP A 571 -25.62 -17.97 -39.54
CA ASP A 571 -24.25 -17.76 -39.99
C ASP A 571 -23.47 -19.06 -40.22
N ASP A 572 -22.52 -18.98 -41.15
CA ASP A 572 -21.67 -20.10 -41.54
C ASP A 572 -20.67 -20.46 -40.43
N VAL A 573 -20.43 -21.77 -40.26
CA VAL A 573 -19.38 -22.29 -39.38
C VAL A 573 -18.44 -23.16 -40.19
N MET A 574 -17.14 -22.89 -40.09
CA MET A 574 -16.09 -23.68 -40.70
C MET A 574 -15.17 -24.29 -39.63
N LEU A 575 -15.14 -25.62 -39.58
CA LEU A 575 -14.25 -26.38 -38.72
C LEU A 575 -13.18 -27.09 -39.57
N THR A 576 -11.92 -26.92 -39.22
CA THR A 576 -10.79 -27.65 -39.80
C THR A 576 -10.08 -28.42 -38.70
N THR A 577 -10.02 -29.74 -38.80
CA THR A 577 -9.38 -30.61 -37.80
C THR A 577 -8.33 -31.51 -38.45
N GLY A 578 -7.18 -31.66 -37.79
CA GLY A 578 -6.14 -32.61 -38.18
C GLY A 578 -6.39 -34.05 -37.70
N GLY A 579 -7.30 -34.23 -36.75
CA GLY A 579 -7.77 -35.53 -36.25
C GLY A 579 -9.26 -35.77 -36.50
N ASP A 580 -9.84 -36.69 -35.73
CA ASP A 580 -11.27 -37.02 -35.77
C ASP A 580 -12.15 -35.84 -35.32
N LEU A 581 -13.36 -35.74 -35.87
CA LEU A 581 -14.38 -34.79 -35.46
C LEU A 581 -15.64 -35.53 -34.99
N THR A 582 -16.07 -35.26 -33.76
CA THR A 582 -17.29 -35.83 -33.18
C THR A 582 -18.28 -34.74 -32.84
N PHE A 583 -19.57 -35.00 -33.08
CA PHE A 583 -20.68 -34.16 -32.62
C PHE A 583 -21.43 -34.90 -31.53
N ASP A 584 -21.15 -34.53 -30.27
CA ASP A 584 -21.83 -35.06 -29.08
C ASP A 584 -23.05 -34.21 -28.68
N GLU A 585 -23.15 -33.01 -29.23
CA GLU A 585 -24.26 -32.08 -29.03
C GLU A 585 -24.84 -31.58 -30.35
N ALA A 586 -26.01 -30.94 -30.27
CA ALA A 586 -26.74 -30.47 -31.43
C ALA A 586 -26.00 -29.37 -32.21
N VAL A 587 -26.26 -29.33 -33.53
CA VAL A 587 -25.83 -28.25 -34.44
C VAL A 587 -27.06 -27.53 -34.96
N SER A 588 -27.17 -26.24 -34.67
CA SER A 588 -28.26 -25.36 -35.07
C SER A 588 -27.71 -24.07 -35.67
N LEU A 589 -27.60 -24.02 -37.00
CA LEU A 589 -27.03 -22.88 -37.73
C LEU A 589 -28.07 -22.01 -38.46
N GLY A 590 -29.37 -22.31 -38.31
CA GLY A 590 -30.42 -21.60 -39.05
C GLY A 590 -30.26 -21.76 -40.58
N LEU A 591 -30.11 -20.64 -41.29
CA LEU A 591 -29.81 -20.60 -42.74
C LEU A 591 -28.32 -20.77 -43.07
N GLY A 592 -27.45 -20.78 -42.06
CA GLY A 592 -26.00 -20.93 -42.21
C GLY A 592 -25.59 -22.35 -42.59
N ASN A 593 -24.39 -22.47 -43.16
CA ASN A 593 -23.82 -23.74 -43.58
C ASN A 593 -22.72 -24.20 -42.62
N LEU A 594 -22.63 -25.52 -42.45
CA LEU A 594 -21.50 -26.16 -41.77
C LEU A 594 -20.49 -26.65 -42.81
N TYR A 595 -19.29 -26.09 -42.79
CA TYR A 595 -18.15 -26.52 -43.61
C TYR A 595 -17.16 -27.32 -42.77
N LEU A 596 -16.90 -28.56 -43.18
CA LEU A 596 -16.01 -29.47 -42.47
C LEU A 596 -14.80 -29.82 -43.34
N ILE A 597 -13.61 -29.56 -42.82
CA ILE A 597 -12.34 -30.03 -43.39
C ILE A 597 -11.67 -30.91 -42.33
N VAL A 598 -11.93 -32.21 -42.42
CA VAL A 598 -11.53 -33.18 -41.39
C VAL A 598 -10.58 -34.19 -42.03
N VAL A 599 -9.40 -34.37 -41.43
CA VAL A 599 -8.43 -35.38 -41.86
C VAL A 599 -8.82 -36.77 -41.32
N GLY A 600 -9.37 -36.83 -40.11
CA GLY A 600 -9.85 -38.06 -39.47
C GLY A 600 -11.28 -38.47 -39.88
N ASN A 601 -11.94 -39.24 -39.02
CA ASN A 601 -13.34 -39.63 -39.18
C ASN A 601 -14.27 -38.51 -38.70
N VAL A 602 -15.47 -38.46 -39.28
CA VAL A 602 -16.58 -37.65 -38.77
C VAL A 602 -17.64 -38.57 -38.16
N SER A 603 -18.05 -38.30 -36.93
CA SER A 603 -19.10 -39.06 -36.25
C SER A 603 -20.08 -38.14 -35.51
N GLN A 604 -21.30 -38.62 -35.28
CA GLN A 604 -22.36 -37.94 -34.55
C GLN A 604 -23.05 -38.99 -33.65
N THR A 605 -23.28 -38.66 -32.38
CA THR A 605 -23.80 -39.59 -31.36
C THR A 605 -25.23 -39.30 -30.95
#